data_AF-A0A7C4IPN4-F1
#
_entry.id   AF-A0A7C4IPN4-F1
#
_cell.length_a   1.000
_cell.length_b   1.000
_cell.length_c   1.000
_cell.angle_alpha   90.00
_cell.angle_beta   90.00
_cell.angle_gamma   90.00
#
_symmetry.space_group_name_H-M   'P 1'
#
loop_
_entity.id
_entity.type
_entity.pdbx_description
1 polymer ?
#
loop_
_entity_poly.entity_id
_entity_poly.type
_entity_poly.pdbx_seq_one_letter_code
_entity_poly.pdbx_strand_id
1 'polypeptide(L)'
;QMLSQGRQKGIEFVLPVDFVLQDGSVSETIGPGNQQFDVGPKSSAAYEQAVTDFIEKTKGQSTPAVVFHNGVFGMFEDPRFETGTRNFIAQLKRMTDAGLKVYIGGGEGGTALEKYGKPDWVTYCFTAGGTVLNALGSEPVPYLVSLAMAAQKMTKPADHPKGGGCCCR
;
A
#
# COMPACT_ATOMS: atom_id res chain seq x y z
N GLN A 1 17.75 5.29 12.53
CA GLN A 1 16.75 5.56 13.58
C GLN A 1 15.39 4.89 13.30
N MET A 2 14.82 4.99 12.08
CA MET A 2 13.53 4.37 11.75
C MET A 2 13.52 2.84 11.87
N LEU A 3 14.48 2.15 11.23
CA LEU A 3 14.55 0.68 11.26
C LEU A 3 14.70 0.13 12.69
N SER A 4 15.53 0.77 13.51
CA SER A 4 15.73 0.39 14.91
C SER A 4 14.46 0.58 15.75
N GLN A 5 13.78 1.71 15.59
CA GLN A 5 12.51 1.98 16.28
C GLN A 5 11.40 1.01 15.84
N GLY A 6 11.33 0.69 14.55
CA GLY A 6 10.36 -0.27 14.05
C GLY A 6 10.58 -1.66 14.63
N ARG A 7 11.84 -2.14 14.65
CA ARG A 7 12.19 -3.43 15.25
C ARG A 7 11.84 -3.51 16.74
N GLN A 8 12.05 -2.43 17.50
CA GLN A 8 11.64 -2.35 18.91
C GLN A 8 10.11 -2.45 19.10
N LYS A 9 9.33 -2.05 18.10
CA LYS A 9 7.87 -2.21 18.07
C LYS A 9 7.41 -3.56 17.53
N GLY A 10 8.33 -4.49 17.28
CA GLY A 10 8.03 -5.80 16.70
C GLY A 10 7.71 -5.77 15.20
N ILE A 11 8.06 -4.68 14.50
CA ILE A 11 7.92 -4.60 13.04
C ILE A 11 9.04 -5.41 12.40
N GLU A 12 8.64 -6.38 11.58
CA GLU A 12 9.53 -7.16 10.74
C GLU A 12 9.84 -6.40 9.45
N PHE A 13 11.11 -6.39 9.05
CA PHE A 13 11.57 -5.73 7.83
C PHE A 13 12.22 -6.75 6.91
N VAL A 14 11.62 -6.97 5.74
CA VAL A 14 12.17 -7.81 4.68
C VAL A 14 12.74 -6.88 3.60
N LEU A 15 14.07 -6.86 3.48
CA LEU A 15 14.80 -5.99 2.56
C LEU A 15 15.38 -6.81 1.40
N PRO A 16 15.62 -6.21 0.22
CA PRO A 16 16.32 -6.90 -0.85
C PRO A 16 17.73 -7.31 -0.42
N VAL A 17 18.17 -8.48 -0.89
CA VAL A 17 19.49 -9.08 -0.63
C VAL A 17 20.32 -9.24 -1.91
N ASP A 18 19.70 -9.03 -3.06
CA ASP A 18 20.31 -9.01 -4.38
C ASP A 18 19.50 -8.12 -5.35
N PHE A 19 20.15 -7.74 -6.44
CA PHE A 19 19.70 -6.68 -7.33
C PHE A 19 19.99 -7.07 -8.78
N VAL A 20 19.07 -6.76 -9.68
CA VAL A 20 19.35 -6.73 -11.12
C VAL A 20 19.88 -5.35 -11.45
N LEU A 21 21.10 -5.28 -11.98
CA LEU A 21 21.76 -4.04 -12.34
C LEU A 21 21.34 -3.56 -13.74
N GLN A 22 21.68 -2.32 -14.08
CA GLN A 22 21.38 -1.67 -15.38
C GLN A 22 21.80 -2.48 -16.63
N ASP A 23 22.79 -3.36 -16.52
CA ASP A 23 23.26 -4.23 -17.61
C ASP A 23 22.57 -5.61 -17.63
N GLY A 24 21.65 -5.85 -16.70
CA GLY A 24 20.91 -7.11 -16.53
C GLY A 24 21.62 -8.15 -15.65
N SER A 25 22.84 -7.86 -15.17
CA SER A 25 23.54 -8.78 -14.25
C SER A 25 22.90 -8.77 -12.86
N VAL A 26 23.01 -9.91 -12.15
CA VAL A 26 22.55 -10.04 -10.76
C VAL A 26 23.73 -9.86 -9.82
N SER A 27 23.58 -9.01 -8.81
CA SER A 27 24.60 -8.76 -7.79
C SER A 27 23.99 -8.62 -6.39
N GLU A 28 24.71 -9.08 -5.37
CA GLU A 28 24.36 -8.87 -3.95
C GLU A 28 24.74 -7.47 -3.46
N THR A 29 25.55 -6.74 -4.24
CA THR A 29 26.02 -5.40 -3.89
C THR A 29 25.93 -4.44 -5.06
N ILE A 30 25.68 -3.16 -4.77
CA ILE A 30 25.68 -2.09 -5.77
C ILE A 30 27.01 -1.34 -5.65
N GLY A 31 27.93 -1.63 -6.56
CA GLY A 31 29.23 -0.97 -6.65
C GLY A 31 29.16 0.45 -7.24
N PRO A 32 30.25 1.23 -7.15
CA PRO A 32 30.31 2.55 -7.77
C PRO A 32 30.01 2.50 -9.27
N GLY A 33 29.11 3.37 -9.74
CA GLY A 33 28.71 3.43 -11.15
C GLY A 33 27.66 2.40 -11.58
N ASN A 34 27.29 1.47 -10.70
CA ASN A 34 26.17 0.55 -10.94
C ASN A 34 24.87 1.11 -10.36
N GLN A 35 23.76 0.80 -11.02
CA GLN A 35 22.42 1.16 -10.59
C GLN A 35 21.55 -0.08 -10.55
N GLN A 36 20.74 -0.23 -9.49
CA GLN A 36 19.69 -1.24 -9.41
C GLN A 36 18.53 -0.82 -10.32
N PHE A 37 18.12 -1.73 -11.20
CA PHE A 37 16.97 -1.55 -12.08
C PHE A 37 15.81 -2.51 -11.74
N ASP A 38 16.06 -3.59 -11.00
CA ASP A 38 15.02 -4.46 -10.39
C ASP A 38 15.59 -5.18 -9.17
N VAL A 39 14.73 -5.81 -8.36
CA VAL A 39 15.18 -6.74 -7.30
C VAL A 39 15.65 -8.06 -7.91
N GLY A 40 16.65 -8.67 -7.29
CA GLY A 40 17.18 -9.94 -7.74
C GLY A 40 16.29 -11.15 -7.39
N PRO A 41 16.65 -12.33 -7.92
CA PRO A 41 15.91 -13.57 -7.69
C PRO A 41 15.89 -14.01 -6.23
N LYS A 42 16.97 -13.80 -5.46
CA LYS A 42 16.99 -14.18 -4.02
C LYS A 42 16.03 -13.31 -3.21
N SER A 43 15.96 -12.02 -3.53
CA SER A 43 15.03 -11.08 -2.92
C SER A 43 13.59 -11.44 -3.25
N SER A 44 13.30 -11.78 -4.51
CA SER A 44 11.97 -12.25 -4.93
C SER A 44 11.53 -13.49 -4.15
N ALA A 45 12.42 -14.48 -3.98
CA ALA A 45 12.15 -15.68 -3.20
C ALA A 45 11.94 -15.37 -1.70
N ALA A 46 12.73 -14.45 -1.12
CA ALA A 46 12.55 -14.02 0.26
C ALA A 46 11.19 -13.33 0.49
N TYR A 47 10.74 -12.51 -0.46
CA TYR A 47 9.42 -11.88 -0.39
C TYR A 47 8.29 -12.90 -0.49
N GLU A 48 8.41 -13.88 -1.38
CA GLU A 48 7.44 -14.97 -1.50
C GLU A 48 7.33 -15.78 -0.21
N GLN A 49 8.46 -16.08 0.43
CA GLN A 49 8.47 -16.76 1.71
C GLN A 49 7.81 -15.92 2.80
N ALA A 50 8.14 -14.63 2.89
CA ALA A 50 7.53 -13.72 3.86
C ALA A 50 6.00 -13.62 3.70
N VAL A 51 5.50 -13.59 2.46
CA VAL A 51 4.06 -13.63 2.16
C VAL A 51 3.45 -14.94 2.65
N THR A 52 4.12 -16.07 2.41
CA THR A 52 3.65 -17.40 2.86
C THR A 52 3.56 -17.46 4.38
N ASP A 53 4.60 -17.00 5.09
CA ASP A 53 4.63 -16.98 6.55
C ASP A 53 3.56 -16.04 7.12
N PHE A 54 3.32 -14.90 6.47
CA PHE A 54 2.27 -13.96 6.87
C PHE A 54 0.86 -14.54 6.69
N ILE A 55 0.60 -15.22 5.58
CA ILE A 55 -0.67 -15.92 5.33
C ILE A 55 -0.92 -16.94 6.43
N GLU A 56 0.05 -17.81 6.73
CA GLU A 56 -0.14 -18.84 7.76
C GLU A 56 -0.27 -18.24 9.17
N LYS A 57 0.46 -17.18 9.50
CA LYS A 57 0.34 -16.47 10.78
C LYS A 57 -1.03 -15.82 10.98
N THR A 58 -1.68 -15.40 9.91
CA THR A 58 -2.96 -14.65 9.95
C THR A 58 -4.18 -15.54 9.74
N LYS A 59 -3.97 -16.81 9.39
CA LYS A 59 -5.00 -17.81 9.15
C LYS A 59 -5.86 -18.04 10.40
N GLY A 60 -7.17 -18.06 10.21
CA GLY A 60 -8.14 -18.32 11.28
C GLY A 60 -8.40 -17.14 12.22
N GLN A 61 -7.82 -15.96 11.98
CA GLN A 61 -8.18 -14.75 12.71
C GLN A 61 -9.62 -14.33 12.37
N SER A 62 -10.35 -13.83 13.37
CA SER A 62 -11.74 -13.37 13.21
C SER A 62 -11.85 -12.13 12.31
N THR A 63 -10.83 -11.28 12.35
CA THR A 63 -10.69 -10.13 11.45
C THR A 63 -9.62 -10.44 10.42
N PRO A 64 -9.91 -10.34 9.12
CA PRO A 64 -8.90 -10.51 8.08
C PRO A 64 -7.74 -9.54 8.24
N ALA A 65 -6.51 -10.03 8.07
CA ALA A 65 -5.36 -9.14 7.99
C ALA A 65 -5.43 -8.24 6.75
N VAL A 66 -4.86 -7.05 6.88
CA VAL A 66 -4.88 -6.01 5.86
C VAL A 66 -3.49 -5.83 5.26
N VAL A 67 -3.41 -5.76 3.94
CA VAL A 67 -2.18 -5.58 3.16
C VAL A 67 -2.28 -4.30 2.36
N PHE A 68 -1.27 -3.45 2.45
CA PHE A 68 -1.10 -2.28 1.58
C PHE A 68 0.13 -2.47 0.71
N HIS A 69 -0.03 -2.38 -0.61
CA HIS A 69 1.06 -2.37 -1.57
C HIS A 69 1.11 -1.01 -2.27
N ASN A 70 2.29 -0.38 -2.28
CA ASN A 70 2.52 0.89 -2.95
C ASN A 70 3.89 0.88 -3.63
N GLY A 71 3.91 1.17 -4.93
CA GLY A 71 5.12 1.21 -5.75
C GLY A 71 5.44 -0.10 -6.46
N VAL A 72 6.53 -0.09 -7.21
CA VAL A 72 7.08 -1.21 -7.98
C VAL A 72 8.51 -1.53 -7.53
N PHE A 73 9.05 -2.68 -7.91
CA PHE A 73 10.38 -3.13 -7.46
C PHE A 73 11.53 -2.68 -8.38
N GLY A 74 11.20 -2.24 -9.59
CA GLY A 74 12.15 -1.92 -10.64
C GLY A 74 11.51 -1.13 -11.77
N MET A 75 12.29 -0.90 -12.83
CA MET A 75 11.89 -0.20 -14.05
C MET A 75 11.03 -1.12 -14.94
N PHE A 76 9.84 -1.47 -14.45
CA PHE A 76 8.96 -2.50 -15.01
C PHE A 76 8.38 -2.15 -16.40
N GLU A 77 8.57 -0.92 -16.87
CA GLU A 77 8.30 -0.48 -18.22
C GLU A 77 9.22 -1.16 -19.24
N ASP A 78 10.44 -1.50 -18.84
CA ASP A 78 11.41 -2.24 -19.65
C ASP A 78 11.33 -3.74 -19.32
N PRO A 79 11.08 -4.62 -20.32
CA PRO A 79 10.96 -6.05 -20.11
C PRO A 79 12.17 -6.73 -19.46
N ARG A 80 13.34 -6.10 -19.52
CA ARG A 80 14.56 -6.62 -18.87
C ARG A 80 14.52 -6.49 -17.35
N PHE A 81 13.68 -5.61 -16.81
CA PHE A 81 13.67 -5.19 -15.39
C PHE A 81 12.28 -5.24 -14.76
N GLU A 82 11.42 -6.11 -15.28
CA GLU A 82 10.02 -6.22 -14.86
C GLU A 82 9.72 -7.42 -13.95
N THR A 83 10.70 -8.30 -13.74
CA THR A 83 10.48 -9.63 -13.16
C THR A 83 10.09 -9.56 -11.69
N GLY A 84 10.79 -8.74 -10.89
CA GLY A 84 10.49 -8.56 -9.47
C GLY A 84 9.07 -8.03 -9.26
N THR A 85 8.70 -7.00 -10.02
CA THR A 85 7.34 -6.42 -9.99
C THR A 85 6.28 -7.44 -10.41
N ARG A 86 6.47 -8.13 -11.54
CA ARG A 86 5.55 -9.16 -12.02
C ARG A 86 5.35 -10.27 -10.98
N ASN A 87 6.44 -10.77 -10.40
CA ASN A 87 6.40 -11.84 -9.41
C ASN A 87 5.62 -11.42 -8.17
N PHE A 88 5.77 -10.17 -7.72
CA PHE A 88 5.08 -9.69 -6.53
C PHE A 88 3.59 -9.43 -6.77
N ILE A 89 3.16 -9.02 -7.97
CA ILE A 89 1.74 -8.88 -8.32
C ILE A 89 1.00 -10.23 -8.15
N ALA A 90 1.64 -11.35 -8.50
CA ALA A 90 1.06 -12.68 -8.25
C ALA A 90 0.90 -12.98 -6.75
N GLN A 91 1.77 -12.44 -5.89
CA GLN A 91 1.65 -12.59 -4.44
C GLN A 91 0.45 -11.82 -3.87
N LEU A 92 0.09 -10.67 -4.46
CA LEU A 92 -1.12 -9.94 -4.08
C LEU A 92 -2.37 -10.81 -4.27
N LYS A 93 -2.45 -11.51 -5.42
CA LYS A 93 -3.52 -12.47 -5.67
C LYS A 93 -3.53 -13.58 -4.63
N ARG A 94 -2.37 -14.18 -4.31
CA ARG A 94 -2.28 -15.24 -3.29
C ARG A 94 -2.80 -14.78 -1.92
N MET A 95 -2.48 -13.55 -1.52
CA MET A 95 -2.99 -12.99 -0.26
C MET A 95 -4.51 -12.78 -0.30
N THR A 96 -5.05 -12.26 -1.41
CA THR A 96 -6.51 -12.12 -1.59
C THR A 96 -7.21 -13.48 -1.57
N ASP A 97 -6.68 -14.48 -2.27
CA ASP A 97 -7.23 -15.84 -2.30
C ASP A 97 -7.21 -16.50 -0.91
N ALA A 98 -6.24 -16.15 -0.07
CA ALA A 98 -6.15 -16.57 1.33
C ALA A 98 -7.11 -15.82 2.27
N GLY A 99 -7.92 -14.88 1.74
CA GLY A 99 -8.95 -14.15 2.50
C GLY A 99 -8.49 -12.83 3.12
N LEU A 100 -7.27 -12.37 2.84
CA LEU A 100 -6.76 -11.08 3.32
C LEU A 100 -7.40 -9.92 2.55
N LYS A 101 -7.42 -8.73 3.15
CA LYS A 101 -7.85 -7.50 2.47
C LYS A 101 -6.63 -6.82 1.86
N VAL A 102 -6.52 -6.88 0.54
CA VAL A 102 -5.37 -6.37 -0.21
C VAL A 102 -5.71 -5.05 -0.90
N TYR A 103 -5.02 -3.99 -0.52
CA TYR A 103 -5.16 -2.66 -1.10
C TYR A 103 -3.89 -2.32 -1.87
N ILE A 104 -4.03 -1.97 -3.13
CA ILE A 104 -2.92 -1.51 -3.97
C ILE A 104 -3.10 -0.04 -4.29
N GLY A 105 -2.02 0.71 -4.16
CA GLY A 105 -2.04 2.16 -4.23
C GLY A 105 -1.01 2.76 -5.14
N GLY A 106 -1.31 3.97 -5.60
CA GLY A 106 -0.41 4.80 -6.40
C GLY A 106 -0.62 4.61 -7.90
N GLY A 107 0.06 5.45 -8.69
CA GLY A 107 0.04 5.35 -10.15
C GLY A 107 0.69 4.05 -10.63
N GLU A 108 1.95 3.81 -10.24
CA GLU A 108 2.75 2.69 -10.74
C GLU A 108 2.24 1.32 -10.27
N GLY A 109 1.79 1.20 -9.01
CA GLY A 109 1.21 -0.04 -8.50
C GLY A 109 -0.06 -0.44 -9.27
N GLY A 110 -0.94 0.52 -9.54
CA GLY A 110 -2.13 0.31 -10.38
C GLY A 110 -1.76 -0.14 -11.79
N THR A 111 -0.82 0.55 -12.45
CA THR A 111 -0.32 0.19 -13.78
C THR A 111 0.30 -1.22 -13.80
N ALA A 112 1.05 -1.60 -12.75
CA ALA A 112 1.62 -2.93 -12.63
C ALA A 112 0.53 -4.02 -12.48
N LEU A 113 -0.54 -3.75 -11.72
CA LEU A 113 -1.68 -4.65 -11.63
C LEU A 113 -2.41 -4.80 -12.97
N GLU A 114 -2.58 -3.72 -13.72
CA GLU A 114 -3.17 -3.76 -15.06
C GLU A 114 -2.32 -4.57 -16.04
N LYS A 115 -0.99 -4.46 -15.94
CA LYS A 115 -0.05 -5.14 -16.85
C LYS A 115 0.11 -6.64 -16.52
N TYR A 116 0.16 -7.03 -15.25
CA TYR A 116 0.51 -8.40 -14.83
C TYR A 116 -0.60 -9.16 -14.11
N GLY A 117 -1.72 -8.51 -13.81
CA GLY A 117 -2.81 -9.10 -13.06
C GLY A 117 -4.17 -8.67 -13.57
N LYS A 118 -5.12 -8.58 -12.63
CA LYS A 118 -6.49 -8.14 -12.91
C LYS A 118 -7.01 -7.32 -11.74
N PRO A 119 -7.93 -6.36 -11.98
CA PRO A 119 -8.51 -5.54 -10.92
C PRO A 119 -9.15 -6.34 -9.77
N ASP A 120 -9.68 -7.54 -10.05
CA ASP A 120 -10.32 -8.42 -9.07
C ASP A 120 -9.33 -9.25 -8.24
N TRP A 121 -8.02 -9.14 -8.47
CA TRP A 121 -6.99 -9.80 -7.65
C TRP A 121 -6.72 -9.09 -6.32
N VAL A 122 -7.29 -7.90 -6.14
CA VAL A 122 -7.13 -7.06 -4.94
C VAL A 122 -8.50 -6.63 -4.44
N THR A 123 -8.58 -6.24 -3.16
CA THR A 123 -9.79 -5.67 -2.57
C THR A 123 -10.12 -4.29 -3.17
N TYR A 124 -9.10 -3.46 -3.39
CA TYR A 124 -9.30 -2.14 -3.99
C TYR A 124 -7.99 -1.57 -4.55
N CYS A 125 -8.08 -0.95 -5.73
CA CYS A 125 -7.00 -0.17 -6.32
C CYS A 125 -7.27 1.33 -6.11
N PHE A 126 -6.45 2.01 -5.30
CA PHE A 126 -6.61 3.43 -4.99
C PHE A 126 -5.62 4.31 -5.75
N THR A 127 -6.12 5.41 -6.31
CA THR A 127 -5.32 6.35 -7.11
C THR A 127 -4.57 7.37 -6.25
N ALA A 128 -5.12 7.74 -5.08
CA ALA A 128 -4.53 8.73 -4.18
C ALA A 128 -3.53 8.09 -3.20
N GLY A 129 -2.45 7.51 -3.73
CA GLY A 129 -1.40 6.80 -2.98
C GLY A 129 -0.92 7.55 -1.73
N GLY A 130 -0.41 8.77 -1.93
CA GLY A 130 0.13 9.61 -0.86
C GLY A 130 -0.93 10.04 0.17
N THR A 131 -2.15 10.36 -0.26
CA THR A 131 -3.22 10.76 0.66
C THR A 131 -3.67 9.60 1.56
N VAL A 132 -3.78 8.39 1.01
CA VAL A 132 -4.12 7.19 1.81
C VAL A 132 -3.02 6.86 2.81
N LEU A 133 -1.74 6.91 2.38
CA LEU A 133 -0.63 6.69 3.30
C LEU A 133 -0.56 7.76 4.40
N ASN A 134 -0.83 9.02 4.08
CA ASN A 134 -0.91 10.09 5.07
C ASN A 134 -2.08 9.87 6.04
N ALA A 135 -3.23 9.39 5.56
CA ALA A 135 -4.37 9.07 6.41
C ALA A 135 -4.11 7.87 7.36
N LEU A 136 -3.21 6.95 6.98
CA LEU A 136 -2.72 5.87 7.86
C LEU A 136 -1.65 6.36 8.86
N GLY A 137 -1.10 7.56 8.63
CA GLY A 137 -0.12 8.20 9.50
C GLY A 137 -0.75 8.86 10.72
N SER A 138 0.09 9.55 11.49
CA SER A 138 -0.29 10.18 12.75
C SER A 138 -1.02 11.52 12.60
N GLU A 139 -0.97 12.14 11.41
CA GLU A 139 -1.52 13.47 11.17
C GLU A 139 -2.86 13.39 10.43
N PRO A 140 -3.89 14.12 10.89
CA PRO A 140 -5.19 14.11 10.24
C PRO A 140 -5.13 14.83 8.89
N VAL A 141 -5.72 14.23 7.85
CA VAL A 141 -5.81 14.85 6.52
C VAL A 141 -6.73 16.08 6.59
N PRO A 142 -6.23 17.32 6.36
CA PRO A 142 -6.99 18.54 6.66
C PRO A 142 -8.37 18.62 5.97
N TYR A 143 -8.46 18.16 4.73
CA TYR A 143 -9.72 18.15 3.99
C TYR A 143 -10.75 17.14 4.55
N LEU A 144 -10.31 15.96 5.02
CA LEU A 144 -11.20 15.00 5.66
C LEU A 144 -11.74 15.55 6.99
N VAL A 145 -10.90 16.24 7.75
CA VAL A 145 -11.33 16.95 8.97
C VAL A 145 -12.39 17.99 8.64
N SER A 146 -12.15 18.78 7.58
CA SER A 146 -13.09 19.83 7.14
C SER A 146 -14.45 19.23 6.74
N LEU A 147 -14.46 18.11 6.02
CA LEU A 147 -15.67 17.39 5.65
C LEU A 147 -16.42 16.83 6.86
N ALA A 148 -15.70 16.22 7.81
CA ALA A 148 -16.30 15.69 9.04
C ALA A 148 -16.97 16.81 9.87
N MET A 149 -16.30 17.97 9.97
CA MET A 149 -16.86 19.14 10.65
C MET A 149 -18.12 19.68 9.95
N ALA A 150 -18.13 19.68 8.62
CA ALA A 150 -19.31 20.10 7.85
C ALA A 150 -20.49 19.13 8.03
N ALA A 151 -20.23 17.82 8.01
CA ALA A 151 -21.26 16.81 8.23
C ALA A 151 -21.95 16.96 9.60
N GLN A 152 -21.17 17.19 10.67
CA GLN A 152 -21.70 17.41 12.01
C GLN A 152 -22.57 18.67 12.14
N LYS A 153 -22.30 19.72 11.34
CA LYS A 153 -23.13 20.93 11.29
C LYS A 153 -24.47 20.66 10.60
N MET A 154 -24.51 19.78 9.61
CA MET A 154 -25.74 19.42 8.88
C MET A 154 -26.67 18.50 9.68
N THR A 155 -26.13 17.69 10.60
CA THR A 155 -26.92 16.77 11.42
C THR A 155 -27.42 17.37 12.74
N LYS A 156 -26.96 18.55 13.13
CA LYS A 156 -27.55 19.28 14.26
C LYS A 156 -28.89 19.88 13.80
N PRO A 157 -29.99 19.69 14.55
CA PRO A 157 -31.22 20.42 14.27
C PRO A 157 -30.86 21.90 14.24
N ALA A 158 -31.29 22.61 13.20
CA ALA A 158 -31.19 24.06 13.20
C ALA A 158 -31.85 24.54 14.50
N ASP A 159 -31.11 25.27 15.33
CA ASP A 159 -31.71 26.06 16.41
C ASP A 159 -32.66 27.04 15.73
N HIS A 160 -33.92 26.64 15.61
CA HIS A 160 -34.99 27.52 15.22
C HIS A 160 -35.09 28.56 16.34
N PRO A 161 -34.86 29.85 16.09
CA PRO A 161 -35.06 30.85 17.11
C PRO A 161 -36.54 30.79 17.53
N LYS A 162 -36.78 30.30 18.75
CA LYS A 162 -38.12 30.27 19.34
C LYS A 162 -38.60 31.71 19.49
N GLY A 163 -39.65 32.05 18.73
CA GLY A 163 -40.59 33.10 19.09
C GLY A 163 -40.06 34.53 18.97
N GLY A 164 -39.86 35.01 17.75
CA GLY A 164 -40.06 36.43 17.45
C GLY A 164 -41.57 36.67 17.32
N GLY A 165 -42.16 37.40 18.28
CA GLY A 165 -43.59 37.71 18.30
C GLY A 165 -44.06 38.30 16.97
N CYS A 166 -45.21 37.82 16.50
CA CYS A 166 -45.95 38.42 15.40
C CYS A 166 -46.23 39.88 15.74
N CYS A 167 -45.58 40.80 15.02
CA CYS A 167 -45.83 42.22 15.08
C CYS A 167 -46.18 42.70 13.67
N CYS A 168 -47.38 42.33 13.22
CA CYS A 168 -48.03 43.01 12.11
C CYS A 168 -49.47 43.32 12.54
N ARG A 169 -49.77 44.61 12.46
CA ARG A 169 -51.00 45.33 12.81
C ARG A 169 -52.22 44.83 12.05
#